data_AF-A0AB38AVS0-F1
#
_entry.id   AF-A0AB38AVS0-F1
#
_cell.length_a   1.000
_cell.length_b   1.000
_cell.length_c   1.000
_cell.angle_alpha   90.00
_cell.angle_beta   90.00
_cell.angle_gamma   90.00
#
_symmetry.space_group_name_H-M   'P 1'
#
loop_
_entity.id
_entity.type
_entity.pdbx_description
1 polymer ?
#
loop_
_entity_poly.entity_id
_entity_poly.type
_entity_poly.pdbx_seq_one_letter_code
_entity_poly.pdbx_strand_id
1 'polypeptide(L)' 'MTSPIRYSRPPVELPLDGWLLEGEPAPGCTVCDALDLQRAQALERNDWAAACTAAREIRNHGHENGAAP' A
#
# COMPACT_ATOMS: atom_id res chain seq x y z
N MET A 1 -32.62 -9.78 29.63
CA MET A 1 -31.38 -10.17 28.90
C MET A 1 -31.71 -10.20 27.43
N THR A 2 -31.13 -9.31 26.64
CA THR A 2 -31.39 -9.20 25.19
C THR A 2 -30.46 -10.16 24.45
N SER A 3 -31.00 -11.01 23.57
CA SER A 3 -30.20 -11.94 22.77
C SER A 3 -29.24 -11.20 21.84
N PRO A 4 -27.99 -11.65 21.67
CA PRO A 4 -27.03 -11.01 20.80
C PRO A 4 -27.44 -11.13 19.33
N ILE A 5 -27.35 -10.01 18.61
CA ILE A 5 -27.62 -9.94 17.17
C ILE A 5 -26.55 -10.78 16.45
N ARG A 6 -26.99 -11.79 15.69
CA ARG A 6 -26.11 -12.61 14.86
C ARG A 6 -26.10 -12.04 13.44
N TYR A 7 -24.97 -11.46 13.02
CA TYR A 7 -24.78 -11.00 11.64
C TYR A 7 -24.44 -12.20 10.74
N SER A 8 -25.43 -13.06 10.45
CA SER A 8 -25.27 -14.26 9.61
C SER A 8 -25.28 -13.95 8.11
N ARG A 9 -24.69 -12.83 7.69
CA ARG A 9 -24.58 -12.45 6.28
C ARG A 9 -23.23 -12.94 5.73
N PRO A 10 -23.14 -13.36 4.47
CA PRO A 10 -21.83 -13.60 3.84
C PRO A 10 -20.99 -12.31 3.92
N PRO A 11 -19.65 -12.43 4.04
CA PRO A 11 -18.76 -11.27 4.01
C PRO A 11 -19.01 -10.42 2.77
N VAL A 12 -18.94 -9.09 2.94
CA VAL A 12 -18.92 -8.17 1.81
C VAL A 12 -17.49 -8.17 1.26
N GLU A 13 -17.34 -8.67 0.05
CA GLU A 13 -16.09 -8.57 -0.71
C GLU A 13 -15.97 -7.13 -1.22
N LEU A 14 -14.98 -6.39 -0.71
CA LEU A 14 -14.62 -5.08 -1.21
C LEU A 14 -13.56 -5.25 -2.30
N PRO A 15 -13.66 -4.54 -3.44
CA PRO A 15 -12.57 -4.54 -4.40
C PRO A 15 -11.31 -4.00 -3.71
N LEU A 16 -10.18 -4.70 -3.88
CA LEU A 16 -8.89 -4.14 -3.54
C LEU A 16 -8.56 -3.12 -4.63
N ASP A 17 -9.01 -1.89 -4.41
CA ASP A 17 -8.72 -0.77 -5.29
C ASP A 17 -7.20 -0.55 -5.37
N GLY A 18 -6.71 -0.14 -6.54
CA GLY A 18 -5.28 0.00 -6.84
C GLY A 18 -4.48 0.89 -5.87
N TRP A 19 -5.17 1.72 -5.09
CA TRP A 19 -4.58 2.60 -4.05
C TRP A 19 -3.71 1.87 -3.04
N LEU A 20 -3.95 0.59 -2.80
CA LEU A 20 -3.13 -0.18 -1.86
C LEU A 20 -1.67 -0.30 -2.35
N LEU A 21 -1.50 -0.39 -3.67
CA LEU A 21 -0.23 -0.49 -4.37
C LEU A 21 0.25 0.86 -4.91
N GLU A 22 -0.57 1.91 -4.85
CA GLU A 22 -0.17 3.26 -5.25
C GLU A 22 0.93 3.82 -4.33
N GLY A 23 1.79 4.65 -4.90
CA GLY A 23 2.99 5.19 -4.26
C GLY A 23 4.00 5.46 -5.35
N GLU A 24 4.02 6.70 -5.83
CA GLU A 24 4.96 7.11 -6.86
C GLU A 24 6.32 7.36 -6.20
N PRO A 25 7.40 6.75 -6.72
CA PRO A 25 8.72 7.03 -6.21
C PRO A 25 9.05 8.51 -6.47
N ALA A 26 9.62 9.17 -5.46
CA ALA A 26 10.06 10.55 -5.65
C ALA A 26 11.25 10.58 -6.62
N PRO A 27 11.26 11.52 -7.58
CA PRO A 27 12.31 11.61 -8.58
C PRO A 27 13.67 11.87 -7.94
N GLY A 28 14.64 11.02 -8.24
CA GLY A 28 16.02 11.14 -7.73
C GLY A 28 16.22 10.60 -6.31
N CYS A 29 15.21 9.96 -5.72
CA CYS A 29 15.38 9.27 -4.45
C CYS A 29 15.71 7.79 -4.67
N THR A 30 16.97 7.44 -4.43
CA THR A 30 17.46 6.06 -4.57
C THR A 30 16.73 5.05 -3.68
N VAL A 31 16.20 5.49 -2.54
CA VAL A 31 15.41 4.63 -1.63
C VAL A 31 14.05 4.31 -2.26
N CYS A 32 13.36 5.32 -2.78
CA CYS A 32 12.07 5.12 -3.44
C CYS A 32 12.20 4.31 -4.73
N ASP A 33 13.26 4.53 -5.51
CA ASP A 33 13.54 3.73 -6.72
C ASP A 33 13.79 2.26 -6.37
N ALA A 34 14.54 1.99 -5.30
CA ALA A 34 14.79 0.64 -4.82
C ALA A 34 13.52 -0.05 -4.31
N LEU A 35 12.68 0.69 -3.58
CA LEU A 35 11.39 0.19 -3.09
C LEU A 35 10.42 -0.07 -4.26
N ASP A 36 10.44 0.76 -5.31
CA ASP A 36 9.61 0.55 -6.50
C ASP A 36 10.02 -0.73 -7.25
N LEU A 37 11.33 -0.96 -7.39
CA LEU A 37 11.85 -2.22 -7.94
C LEU A 37 11.45 -3.43 -7.09
N GLN A 38 11.52 -3.33 -5.76
CA GLN A 38 11.08 -4.39 -4.86
C GLN A 38 9.57 -4.66 -4.97
N ARG A 39 8.76 -3.61 -5.12
CA ARG A 39 7.32 -3.70 -5.37
C ARG A 39 7.06 -4.45 -6.68
N ALA A 40 7.72 -4.07 -7.77
CA ALA A 40 7.56 -4.72 -9.07
C ALA A 40 7.89 -6.22 -9.00
N GLN A 41 9.04 -6.58 -8.40
CA GLN A 41 9.44 -7.98 -8.22
C GLN A 41 8.50 -8.77 -7.30
N ALA A 42 7.88 -8.12 -6.31
CA ALA A 42 6.89 -8.75 -5.46
C ALA A 42 5.58 -9.03 -6.22
N LEU A 43 5.15 -8.11 -7.09
CA LEU A 43 3.99 -8.30 -7.95
C LEU A 43 4.19 -9.46 -8.95
N GLU A 44 5.37 -9.56 -9.57
CA GLU A 44 5.72 -10.69 -10.45
C GLU A 44 5.64 -12.05 -9.74
N ARG A 45 5.93 -12.08 -8.43
CA ARG A 45 5.88 -13.28 -7.59
C ARG A 45 4.52 -13.52 -6.93
N ASN A 46 3.53 -12.67 -7.18
CA ASN A 46 2.24 -12.65 -6.47
C ASN A 46 2.39 -12.53 -4.94
N ASP A 47 3.48 -11.92 -4.47
CA ASP A 47 3.71 -11.63 -3.05
C ASP A 47 3.10 -10.28 -2.69
N TRP A 48 1.78 -10.30 -2.45
CA TRP A 48 1.02 -9.10 -2.14
C TRP A 48 1.46 -8.42 -0.83
N ALA A 49 1.95 -9.19 0.15
CA ALA A 49 2.40 -8.64 1.42
C ALA A 49 3.66 -7.79 1.24
N ALA A 50 4.64 -8.29 0.47
CA ALA A 50 5.83 -7.55 0.14
C ALA A 50 5.51 -6.32 -0.74
N ALA A 51 4.63 -6.47 -1.73
CA ALA A 51 4.23 -5.36 -2.61
C ALA A 51 3.55 -4.21 -1.82
N CYS A 52 2.64 -4.54 -0.91
CA CYS A 52 1.96 -3.55 -0.07
C CYS A 52 2.92 -2.87 0.92
N THR A 53 3.88 -3.62 1.46
CA THR A 53 4.90 -3.09 2.36
C THR A 53 5.76 -2.07 1.61
N ALA A 54 6.29 -2.43 0.43
CA ALA A 54 7.08 -1.53 -0.39
C ALA A 54 6.30 -0.25 -0.78
N ALA A 55 5.04 -0.38 -1.21
CA ALA A 55 4.18 0.76 -1.52
C ALA A 55 3.95 1.67 -0.29
N ARG A 56 3.73 1.08 0.89
CA ARG A 56 3.59 1.83 2.15
C ARG A 56 4.87 2.58 2.51
N GLU A 57 6.03 1.95 2.34
CA GLU A 57 7.31 2.60 2.60
C GLU A 57 7.55 3.75 1.62
N ILE A 58 7.23 3.61 0.33
CA ILE A 58 7.32 4.72 -0.66
C ILE A 58 6.46 5.91 -0.23
N ARG A 59 5.21 5.68 0.19
CA ARG A 59 4.28 6.75 0.61
C ARG A 59 4.72 7.45 1.91
N ASN A 60 5.32 6.69 2.82
CA ASN A 60 5.77 7.21 4.12
C ASN A 60 7.21 7.73 4.07
N HIS A 61 7.95 7.46 3.00
CA HIS A 61 9.29 7.97 2.82
C HIS A 61 9.19 9.49 2.70
N GLY A 62 9.60 10.18 3.75
CA GLY A 62 9.36 11.60 4.00
C GLY A 62 9.95 12.49 2.91
N HIS A 63 9.20 12.68 1.83
CA HIS A 63 9.39 13.74 0.86
C HIS A 63 8.56 14.92 1.31
N GLU A 64 8.89 15.46 2.48
CA GLU A 64 8.31 16.73 2.90
C GLU A 64 8.62 17.77 1.82
N ASN A 65 7.53 18.28 1.24
CA ASN A 65 7.56 19.30 0.22
C ASN A 65 8.51 20.43 0.65
N GLY A 66 9.47 20.75 -0.19
CA GLY A 66 10.07 22.08 -0.22
C GLY A 66 8.97 23.10 -0.56
N ALA A 67 8.18 23.48 0.43
CA ALA A 67 7.55 24.79 0.50
C ALA A 67 8.37 25.61 1.49
N ALA A 68 9.40 26.28 0.96
CA ALA A 68 10.03 27.45 1.58
C ALA A 68 8.95 28.56 1.78
N PRO A 69 9.12 29.55 2.67
CA PRO A 69 10.34 30.33 2.92
C PRO A 69 11.14 29.97 4.18
#